data_AF-U7QF69-F1
#
_entry.id   AF-U7QF69-F1
#
_cell.length_a   1.000
_cell.length_b   1.000
_cell.length_c   1.000
_cell.angle_alpha   90.00
_cell.angle_beta   90.00
_cell.angle_gamma   90.00
#
_symmetry.space_group_name_H-M   'P 1'
#
loop_
_entity.id
_entity.type
_entity.pdbx_description
1 polymer ?
#
loop_
_entity_poly.entity_id
_entity_poly.type
_entity_poly.pdbx_seq_one_letter_code
_entity_poly.pdbx_strand_id
1 'polypeptide(L)'
;MNDPLKNSMTKPCFPLQVFTKRPSPFVFYGERIRQLTLTLILGVTASVGTPTPTNAQPSPAFRGRFSQTPQPQQLVQAQIIYVDPVNGVDSDTSGNQANPFRTITSALQKATSGVTVQLAPGTYSRQTGEIFPLSVPDGVVLVGDASNNGQNVVITGGGNFVSPTFARQNITLRSEGNSQISGITVTNPNTRGTALWVESSTPTITSSTFVNSKRDGIFISAEGNPKVENNIFIQNEGNGISVARSGQGEIRSNLFQNTGFAISINDQAAPQVLENQIIENRDGIVVSHAAQPILRNNLIENNSRDGVVAIAQSQPNLGTSENPGNNIIRNNGRYDVYNATRGNTLFAVGNEIDQSRISGAVEFVAASVNAPNVDLNVGTLSDLRGHWAQPYIEALVTQGIMSGFDDGSFRPDEPITRVQFATVVQKAFSPAPQQPAANFSDVSQNFWGYNAIQTAYRAGFLSGYPDGQFKPNEQLTRIQGIVGLAKGLGYTSENTNVLSVYQDFNEIPNWALQAVAGATQKQLIVNYPQQNQLNPNQVATRADIAAFVYQALVNAGKAQAIDSPYLVSNP
;
A
#
# COMPACT_ATOMS: atom_id res chain seq x y z
N MET A 1 35.52 14.16 52.14
CA MET A 1 36.56 13.29 52.72
C MET A 1 36.48 11.97 51.97
N ASN A 2 37.05 11.84 50.79
CA ASN A 2 38.47 11.62 50.42
C ASN A 2 38.64 10.18 49.92
N ASP A 3 38.66 10.05 48.59
CA ASP A 3 39.44 9.07 47.83
C ASP A 3 40.94 9.19 48.23
N PRO A 4 41.78 8.12 48.14
CA PRO A 4 42.57 7.94 46.92
C PRO A 4 42.94 6.47 46.55
N LEU A 5 42.73 6.14 45.26
CA LEU A 5 43.78 5.90 44.23
C LEU A 5 45.04 5.03 44.52
N LYS A 6 45.31 4.15 43.53
CA LYS A 6 46.61 3.70 42.91
C LYS A 6 47.11 2.27 43.19
N ASN A 7 47.06 1.43 42.15
CA ASN A 7 48.23 0.84 41.46
C ASN A 7 47.77 0.13 40.17
N SER A 8 48.15 0.61 38.97
CA SER A 8 49.44 0.43 38.26
C SER A 8 49.54 -0.93 37.55
N MET A 9 49.20 -0.96 36.25
CA MET A 9 50.13 -1.13 35.11
C MET A 9 50.86 -2.48 35.03
N THR A 10 50.58 -3.28 34.00
CA THR A 10 51.52 -3.59 32.88
C THR A 10 50.83 -4.47 31.83
N LYS A 11 50.68 -3.92 30.61
CA LYS A 11 50.43 -4.68 29.36
C LYS A 11 51.80 -5.03 28.74
N PRO A 12 52.00 -6.23 28.15
CA PRO A 12 53.14 -6.44 27.28
C PRO A 12 52.83 -5.96 25.85
N CYS A 13 53.70 -5.09 25.35
CA CYS A 13 53.83 -4.71 23.94
C CYS A 13 54.26 -5.90 23.08
N PHE A 14 53.68 -6.04 21.89
CA PHE A 14 54.29 -6.74 20.75
C PHE A 14 54.22 -5.84 19.51
N PRO A 15 55.24 -5.88 18.62
CA PRO A 15 55.57 -4.77 17.74
C PRO A 15 54.79 -4.76 16.41
N LEU A 16 54.52 -3.55 15.93
CA LEU A 16 54.14 -3.25 14.54
C LEU A 16 55.36 -3.50 13.63
N GLN A 17 55.27 -4.43 12.69
CA GLN A 17 56.18 -4.50 11.54
C GLN A 17 55.47 -3.99 10.29
N VAL A 18 56.07 -2.95 9.71
CA VAL A 18 55.74 -2.33 8.44
C VAL A 18 56.33 -3.20 7.31
N PHE A 19 55.49 -3.69 6.40
CA PHE A 19 55.96 -4.24 5.12
C PHE A 19 55.48 -3.36 3.97
N THR A 20 56.41 -2.58 3.43
CA THR A 20 56.30 -1.88 2.15
C THR A 20 56.46 -2.88 1.00
N LYS A 21 55.51 -2.97 0.07
CA LYS A 21 55.70 -3.70 -1.19
C LYS A 21 55.45 -2.76 -2.39
N ARG A 22 56.51 -2.49 -3.15
CA ARG A 22 56.51 -1.72 -4.41
C ARG A 22 55.85 -2.51 -5.55
N PRO A 23 55.21 -1.86 -6.54
CA PRO A 23 54.72 -2.52 -7.74
C PRO A 23 55.73 -2.41 -8.91
N SER A 24 55.74 -3.42 -9.79
CA SER A 24 56.45 -3.45 -11.09
C SER A 24 55.80 -4.53 -11.98
N PRO A 25 55.91 -4.42 -13.33
CA PRO A 25 54.73 -4.30 -14.19
C PRO A 25 54.51 -5.52 -15.11
N PHE A 26 53.29 -5.73 -15.61
CA PHE A 26 53.04 -6.64 -16.74
C PHE A 26 51.93 -6.14 -17.69
N VAL A 27 52.39 -5.77 -18.89
CA VAL A 27 51.87 -5.98 -20.26
C VAL A 27 50.36 -6.13 -20.48
N PHE A 28 49.81 -5.22 -21.28
CA PHE A 28 48.49 -5.27 -21.91
C PHE A 28 48.53 -6.02 -23.26
N TYR A 29 47.51 -6.83 -23.54
CA TYR A 29 47.14 -7.28 -24.89
C TYR A 29 45.64 -7.03 -25.15
N GLY A 30 45.38 -6.19 -26.15
CA GLY A 30 44.51 -6.43 -27.31
C GLY A 30 43.05 -6.92 -27.15
N GLU A 31 42.13 -6.04 -27.60
CA GLU A 31 41.11 -6.28 -28.65
C GLU A 31 39.63 -5.98 -28.31
N ARG A 32 39.11 -5.04 -29.13
CA ARG A 32 37.74 -4.85 -29.65
C ARG A 32 36.69 -4.13 -28.79
N ILE A 33 36.75 -2.80 -28.87
CA ILE A 33 35.60 -1.89 -28.79
C ILE A 33 34.91 -1.84 -30.17
N ARG A 34 33.62 -2.18 -30.25
CA ARG A 34 32.78 -1.87 -31.41
C ARG A 34 32.24 -0.45 -31.27
N GLN A 35 32.80 0.50 -32.02
CA GLN A 35 32.16 1.79 -32.30
C GLN A 35 31.27 1.65 -33.54
N LEU A 36 30.00 2.02 -33.42
CA LEU A 36 29.11 2.28 -34.55
C LEU A 36 29.16 3.77 -34.87
N THR A 37 29.81 4.10 -35.98
CA THR A 37 29.83 5.44 -36.58
C THR A 37 28.57 5.65 -37.41
N LEU A 38 27.86 6.74 -37.11
CA LEU A 38 26.74 7.27 -37.88
C LEU A 38 27.30 8.23 -38.94
N THR A 39 27.24 7.88 -40.22
CA THR A 39 27.66 8.76 -41.32
C THR A 39 26.45 9.12 -42.17
N LEU A 40 26.09 10.41 -42.13
CA LEU A 40 25.12 11.05 -43.00
C LEU A 40 25.82 11.44 -44.32
N ILE A 41 25.36 10.95 -45.48
CA ILE A 41 25.81 11.45 -46.79
C ILE A 41 24.59 11.72 -47.67
N LEU A 42 24.35 13.00 -47.95
CA LEU A 42 23.58 13.47 -49.11
C LEU A 42 24.47 13.36 -50.35
N GLY A 43 23.92 12.81 -51.43
CA GLY A 43 24.57 12.82 -52.74
C GLY A 43 23.55 12.58 -53.84
N VAL A 44 23.14 13.66 -54.50
CA VAL A 44 22.37 13.66 -55.75
C VAL A 44 23.35 13.45 -56.90
N THR A 45 23.12 12.44 -57.74
CA THR A 45 23.51 12.48 -59.15
C THR A 45 22.52 11.70 -60.02
N ALA A 46 22.12 12.34 -61.10
CA ALA A 46 21.26 11.79 -62.14
C ALA A 46 22.09 10.99 -63.16
N SER A 47 21.53 9.90 -63.67
CA SER A 47 21.93 9.35 -64.98
C SER A 47 20.73 8.70 -65.66
N VAL A 48 20.50 9.16 -66.89
CA VAL A 48 19.43 8.80 -67.81
C VAL A 48 19.71 7.45 -68.47
N GLY A 49 18.72 6.57 -68.52
CA GLY A 49 18.72 5.34 -69.30
C GLY A 49 17.30 5.02 -69.79
N THR A 50 17.15 4.94 -71.11
CA THR A 50 15.91 4.96 -71.92
C THR A 50 15.08 3.66 -71.89
N PRO A 51 13.82 3.68 -72.38
CA PRO A 51 12.72 2.83 -71.94
C PRO A 51 12.40 1.66 -72.89
N THR A 52 11.59 0.69 -72.44
CA THR A 52 10.51 0.01 -73.20
C THR A 52 9.73 -0.99 -72.31
N PRO A 53 8.50 -1.40 -72.68
CA PRO A 53 7.32 -1.20 -71.81
C PRO A 53 6.69 -2.52 -71.33
N THR A 54 5.88 -2.48 -70.26
CA THR A 54 4.67 -3.34 -70.19
C THR A 54 3.68 -2.92 -69.10
N ASN A 55 2.47 -2.62 -69.56
CA ASN A 55 1.13 -2.82 -68.99
C ASN A 55 0.81 -2.40 -67.54
N ALA A 56 -0.03 -1.37 -67.48
CA ALA A 56 -0.81 -0.97 -66.32
C ALA A 56 -1.84 -2.03 -65.91
N GLN A 57 -1.94 -2.27 -64.60
CA GLN A 57 -3.05 -2.96 -63.94
C GLN A 57 -3.57 -2.08 -62.78
N PRO A 58 -4.89 -2.11 -62.50
CA PRO A 58 -5.57 -1.12 -61.68
C PRO A 58 -5.40 -1.36 -60.16
N SER A 59 -5.50 -0.28 -59.41
CA SER A 59 -5.45 -0.21 -57.94
C SER A 59 -6.37 -1.21 -57.24
N PRO A 60 -5.92 -1.92 -56.18
CA PRO A 60 -6.84 -2.63 -55.30
C PRO A 60 -7.46 -1.70 -54.26
N ALA A 61 -8.78 -1.81 -54.16
CA ALA A 61 -9.63 -1.17 -53.17
C ALA A 61 -9.25 -1.53 -51.72
N PHE A 62 -9.40 -0.55 -50.83
CA PHE A 62 -9.39 -0.73 -49.37
C PHE A 62 -10.42 -1.80 -48.96
N ARG A 63 -9.95 -2.98 -48.56
CA ARG A 63 -10.77 -3.91 -47.76
C ARG A 63 -10.57 -3.57 -46.29
N GLY A 64 -11.66 -3.16 -45.65
CA GLY A 64 -11.73 -3.02 -44.21
C GLY A 64 -11.32 -4.31 -43.52
N ARG A 65 -10.40 -4.20 -42.56
CA ARG A 65 -10.20 -5.26 -41.57
C ARG A 65 -11.45 -5.24 -40.70
N PHE A 66 -12.32 -6.22 -40.89
CA PHE A 66 -13.33 -6.55 -39.88
C PHE A 66 -12.58 -6.84 -38.58
N SER A 67 -12.83 -6.01 -37.57
CA SER A 67 -12.47 -6.28 -36.19
C SER A 67 -12.98 -7.68 -35.86
N GLN A 68 -12.06 -8.60 -35.59
CA GLN A 68 -12.43 -9.84 -34.93
C GLN A 68 -13.12 -9.42 -33.62
N THR A 69 -14.35 -9.86 -33.44
CA THR A 69 -15.01 -9.88 -32.14
C THR A 69 -14.02 -10.47 -31.13
N PRO A 70 -13.84 -9.87 -29.93
CA PRO A 70 -13.04 -10.51 -28.90
C PRO A 70 -13.67 -11.88 -28.67
N GLN A 71 -12.95 -12.94 -28.96
CA GLN A 71 -13.34 -14.25 -28.47
C GLN A 71 -13.43 -14.13 -26.94
N PRO A 72 -14.46 -14.71 -26.29
CA PRO A 72 -14.46 -14.78 -24.85
C PRO A 72 -13.13 -15.40 -24.44
N GLN A 73 -12.35 -14.67 -23.64
CA GLN A 73 -11.14 -15.21 -23.02
C GLN A 73 -11.58 -16.53 -22.37
N GLN A 74 -11.13 -17.65 -22.93
CA GLN A 74 -11.19 -18.93 -22.24
C GLN A 74 -10.55 -18.67 -20.88
N LEU A 75 -11.33 -18.81 -19.82
CA LEU A 75 -10.80 -18.90 -18.46
C LEU A 75 -9.74 -19.99 -18.53
N VAL A 76 -8.46 -19.61 -18.50
CA VAL A 76 -7.37 -20.56 -18.37
C VAL A 76 -7.62 -21.18 -17.01
N GLN A 77 -8.11 -22.41 -17.01
CA GLN A 77 -8.39 -23.14 -15.78
C GLN A 77 -7.04 -23.27 -15.08
N ALA A 78 -6.87 -22.61 -13.94
CA ALA A 78 -5.62 -22.63 -13.20
C ALA A 78 -5.24 -24.09 -12.93
N GLN A 79 -4.08 -24.52 -13.44
CA GLN A 79 -3.62 -25.88 -13.22
C GLN A 79 -3.24 -26.02 -11.75
N ILE A 80 -3.88 -26.98 -11.05
CA ILE A 80 -3.63 -27.24 -9.63
C ILE A 80 -2.77 -28.50 -9.49
N ILE A 81 -1.68 -28.38 -8.74
CA ILE A 81 -0.87 -29.48 -8.24
C ILE A 81 -1.19 -29.68 -6.76
N TYR A 82 -1.63 -30.88 -6.38
CA TYR A 82 -1.97 -31.20 -4.99
C TYR A 82 -0.78 -31.85 -4.26
N VAL A 83 -0.57 -31.46 -3.01
CA VAL A 83 0.50 -31.99 -2.14
C VAL A 83 -0.07 -32.37 -0.77
N ASP A 84 0.17 -33.60 -0.32
CA ASP A 84 -0.25 -34.12 0.97
C ASP A 84 0.94 -34.85 1.65
N PRO A 85 1.45 -34.36 2.79
CA PRO A 85 2.67 -34.91 3.40
C PRO A 85 2.44 -36.27 4.08
N VAL A 86 1.18 -36.64 4.31
CA VAL A 86 0.77 -37.88 4.98
C VAL A 86 0.42 -38.95 3.95
N ASN A 87 -0.45 -38.63 3.00
CA ASN A 87 -1.01 -39.60 2.05
C ASN A 87 -0.39 -39.53 0.65
N GLY A 88 0.39 -38.49 0.36
CA GLY A 88 1.01 -38.31 -0.94
C GLY A 88 2.18 -39.24 -1.20
N VAL A 89 2.52 -39.37 -2.48
CA VAL A 89 3.69 -40.12 -2.96
C VAL A 89 4.42 -39.27 -4.00
N ASP A 90 5.75 -39.21 -3.96
CA ASP A 90 6.53 -38.51 -4.97
C ASP A 90 6.86 -39.46 -6.13
N SER A 91 6.14 -39.32 -7.25
CA SER A 91 6.36 -40.07 -8.49
C SER A 91 5.98 -39.21 -9.70
N ASP A 92 6.33 -39.65 -10.92
CA ASP A 92 6.02 -38.90 -12.14
C ASP A 92 4.53 -38.77 -12.45
N THR A 93 3.68 -39.58 -11.82
CA THR A 93 2.21 -39.56 -11.99
C THR A 93 1.49 -38.78 -10.89
N SER A 94 2.23 -38.26 -9.91
CA SER A 94 1.68 -37.53 -8.78
C SER A 94 1.32 -36.08 -9.14
N GLY A 95 0.48 -35.45 -8.30
CA GLY A 95 0.12 -34.04 -8.40
C GLY A 95 -1.35 -33.78 -8.74
N ASN A 96 -2.16 -34.81 -9.01
CA ASN A 96 -3.63 -34.65 -9.09
C ASN A 96 -4.27 -34.90 -7.73
N GLN A 97 -5.56 -34.56 -7.58
CA GLN A 97 -6.27 -34.64 -6.30
C GLN A 97 -6.34 -36.06 -5.73
N ALA A 98 -6.43 -37.09 -6.57
CA ALA A 98 -6.50 -38.48 -6.13
C ALA A 98 -5.13 -39.07 -5.78
N ASN A 99 -4.07 -38.55 -6.41
CA ASN A 99 -2.67 -38.97 -6.22
C ASN A 99 -1.79 -37.74 -6.00
N PRO A 100 -1.85 -37.09 -4.82
CA PRO A 100 -1.07 -35.90 -4.54
C PRO A 100 0.43 -36.23 -4.42
N PHE A 101 1.28 -35.23 -4.67
CA PHE A 101 2.70 -35.32 -4.28
C PHE A 101 2.80 -35.44 -2.75
N ARG A 102 3.85 -36.10 -2.28
CA ARG A 102 4.16 -36.11 -0.85
C ARG A 102 4.83 -34.81 -0.43
N THR A 103 5.75 -34.31 -1.25
CA THR A 103 6.59 -33.16 -0.90
C THR A 103 6.30 -31.94 -1.75
N ILE A 104 6.45 -30.77 -1.12
CA ILE A 104 6.49 -29.47 -1.78
C ILE A 104 7.70 -29.43 -2.72
N THR A 105 8.81 -30.03 -2.31
CA THR A 105 10.03 -30.20 -3.12
C THR A 105 9.72 -30.76 -4.52
N SER A 106 9.04 -31.91 -4.60
CA SER A 106 8.69 -32.51 -5.89
C SER A 106 7.66 -31.69 -6.66
N ALA A 107 6.67 -31.10 -5.97
CA ALA A 107 5.66 -30.27 -6.61
C ALA A 107 6.26 -29.01 -7.27
N LEU A 108 7.15 -28.29 -6.56
CA LEU A 108 7.78 -27.06 -7.06
C LEU A 108 8.76 -27.31 -8.21
N GLN A 109 9.33 -28.52 -8.33
CA GLN A 109 10.14 -28.89 -9.50
C GLN A 109 9.31 -29.05 -10.78
N LYS A 110 8.02 -29.37 -10.66
CA LYS A 110 7.10 -29.52 -11.79
C LYS A 110 6.28 -28.26 -12.04
N ALA A 111 6.16 -27.36 -11.06
CA ALA A 111 5.37 -26.15 -11.16
C ALA A 111 6.03 -25.10 -12.07
N THR A 112 5.22 -24.49 -12.94
CA THR A 112 5.60 -23.37 -13.80
C THR A 112 4.66 -22.18 -13.55
N SER A 113 5.00 -21.02 -14.10
CA SER A 113 4.16 -19.81 -13.99
C SER A 113 2.68 -20.10 -14.31
N GLY A 114 1.77 -19.63 -13.46
CA GLY A 114 0.33 -19.86 -13.54
C GLY A 114 -0.18 -21.11 -12.83
N VAL A 115 0.71 -22.00 -12.35
CA VAL A 115 0.33 -23.19 -11.57
C VAL A 115 0.07 -22.82 -10.12
N THR A 116 -0.99 -23.41 -9.55
CA THR A 116 -1.28 -23.39 -8.11
C THR A 116 -0.82 -24.70 -7.48
N VAL A 117 0.03 -24.64 -6.47
CA VAL A 117 0.42 -25.76 -5.62
C VAL A 117 -0.42 -25.71 -4.35
N GLN A 118 -1.43 -26.58 -4.27
CA GLN A 118 -2.35 -26.69 -3.14
C GLN A 118 -1.83 -27.69 -2.11
N LEU A 119 -1.60 -27.20 -0.90
CA LEU A 119 -1.13 -27.97 0.23
C LEU A 119 -2.31 -28.48 1.06
N ALA A 120 -2.30 -29.77 1.39
CA ALA A 120 -3.18 -30.35 2.38
C ALA A 120 -2.66 -30.05 3.81
N PRO A 121 -3.54 -30.10 4.83
CA PRO A 121 -3.13 -30.03 6.21
C PRO A 121 -2.05 -31.08 6.56
N GLY A 122 -1.02 -30.64 7.28
CA GLY A 122 0.07 -31.50 7.72
C GLY A 122 1.35 -30.72 7.99
N THR A 123 2.40 -31.46 8.36
CA THR A 123 3.74 -30.91 8.57
C THR A 123 4.66 -31.31 7.42
N TYR A 124 5.23 -30.31 6.75
CA TYR A 124 6.21 -30.42 5.69
C TYR A 124 7.60 -30.12 6.26
N SER A 125 8.44 -31.13 6.34
CA SER A 125 9.75 -31.10 7.01
C SER A 125 10.73 -32.06 6.34
N ARG A 126 12.00 -32.05 6.77
CA ARG A 126 12.97 -33.06 6.31
C ARG A 126 12.52 -34.48 6.64
N GLN A 127 11.81 -34.68 7.75
CA GLN A 127 11.28 -35.97 8.18
C GLN A 127 10.15 -36.46 7.25
N THR A 128 9.42 -35.54 6.62
CA THR A 128 8.38 -35.87 5.63
C THR A 128 8.88 -35.80 4.18
N GLY A 129 10.18 -35.60 3.97
CA GLY A 129 10.84 -35.70 2.67
C GLY A 129 11.30 -34.38 2.05
N GLU A 130 11.06 -33.23 2.69
CA GLU A 130 11.42 -31.93 2.11
C GLU A 130 12.94 -31.72 2.02
N ILE A 131 13.36 -31.11 0.90
CA ILE A 131 14.74 -30.69 0.66
C ILE A 131 14.80 -29.16 0.69
N PHE A 132 15.23 -28.61 1.83
CA PHE A 132 15.36 -27.16 2.00
C PHE A 132 16.66 -26.59 1.41
N PRO A 133 16.65 -25.34 0.91
CA PRO A 133 15.50 -24.43 0.87
C PRO A 133 14.52 -24.74 -0.27
N LEU A 134 13.23 -24.45 -0.06
CA LEU A 134 12.20 -24.59 -1.09
C LEU A 134 12.10 -23.29 -1.89
N SER A 135 12.39 -23.33 -3.18
CA SER A 135 12.24 -22.18 -4.08
C SER A 135 10.87 -22.18 -4.73
N VAL A 136 10.06 -21.15 -4.46
CA VAL A 136 8.77 -20.92 -5.13
C VAL A 136 9.03 -20.17 -6.45
N PRO A 137 8.83 -20.80 -7.62
CA PRO A 137 9.18 -20.21 -8.91
C PRO A 137 8.33 -18.99 -9.27
N ASP A 138 8.83 -18.19 -10.21
CA ASP A 138 8.09 -17.05 -10.77
C ASP A 138 6.68 -17.44 -11.27
N GLY A 139 5.68 -16.66 -10.87
CA GLY A 139 4.27 -16.87 -11.20
C GLY A 139 3.60 -18.10 -10.60
N VAL A 140 4.27 -18.87 -9.74
CA VAL A 140 3.66 -20.01 -9.02
C VAL A 140 2.92 -19.52 -7.77
N VAL A 141 1.76 -20.10 -7.51
CA VAL A 141 0.95 -19.84 -6.30
C VAL A 141 1.07 -21.02 -5.34
N LEU A 142 1.75 -20.85 -4.21
CA LEU A 142 1.81 -21.83 -3.13
C LEU A 142 0.73 -21.51 -2.09
N VAL A 143 -0.26 -22.39 -1.95
CA VAL A 143 -1.43 -22.12 -1.11
C VAL A 143 -1.73 -23.27 -0.16
N GLY A 144 -1.92 -22.95 1.12
CA GLY A 144 -2.47 -23.85 2.13
C GLY A 144 -3.91 -23.48 2.48
N ASP A 145 -4.15 -23.16 3.74
CA ASP A 145 -5.46 -22.75 4.27
C ASP A 145 -5.43 -21.30 4.76
N ALA A 146 -5.87 -20.39 3.89
CA ALA A 146 -5.91 -18.96 4.20
C ALA A 146 -6.99 -18.59 5.24
N SER A 147 -7.97 -19.46 5.48
CA SER A 147 -9.08 -19.17 6.42
C SER A 147 -8.65 -19.20 7.89
N ASN A 148 -7.53 -19.86 8.19
CA ASN A 148 -6.95 -19.97 9.54
C ASN A 148 -5.48 -19.56 9.60
N ASN A 149 -5.04 -18.68 8.70
CA ASN A 149 -3.65 -18.23 8.59
C ASN A 149 -2.62 -19.36 8.46
N GLY A 150 -3.04 -20.51 7.88
CA GLY A 150 -2.19 -21.66 7.66
C GLY A 150 -1.84 -22.48 8.89
N GLN A 151 -2.57 -22.36 9.99
CA GLN A 151 -2.27 -23.07 11.26
C GLN A 151 -2.11 -24.57 11.10
N ASN A 152 -2.81 -25.18 10.14
CA ASN A 152 -2.77 -26.62 9.89
C ASN A 152 -1.81 -27.03 8.77
N VAL A 153 -1.14 -26.08 8.10
CA VAL A 153 -0.22 -26.32 6.98
C VAL A 153 1.16 -25.81 7.38
N VAL A 154 1.94 -26.64 8.06
CA VAL A 154 3.19 -26.23 8.72
C VAL A 154 4.40 -26.64 7.89
N ILE A 155 5.21 -25.68 7.44
CA ILE A 155 6.51 -25.89 6.80
C ILE A 155 7.62 -25.60 7.81
N THR A 156 8.37 -26.63 8.21
CA THR A 156 9.40 -26.51 9.25
C THR A 156 10.74 -27.09 8.83
N GLY A 157 11.77 -26.25 8.92
CA GLY A 157 13.14 -26.62 8.59
C GLY A 157 13.89 -25.48 7.88
N GLY A 158 15.04 -25.80 7.31
CA GLY A 158 15.84 -24.84 6.57
C GLY A 158 17.09 -25.47 5.95
N GLY A 159 17.68 -24.74 5.02
CA GLY A 159 18.87 -25.17 4.26
C GLY A 159 19.75 -23.99 3.89
N ASN A 160 20.96 -24.29 3.42
CA ASN A 160 21.93 -23.26 3.03
C ASN A 160 21.53 -22.63 1.70
N PHE A 161 21.49 -21.30 1.67
CA PHE A 161 21.31 -20.51 0.47
C PHE A 161 22.48 -19.52 0.33
N VAL A 162 23.09 -19.43 -0.85
CA VAL A 162 24.13 -18.43 -1.12
C VAL A 162 23.46 -17.27 -1.85
N SER A 163 23.23 -16.18 -1.12
CA SER A 163 22.63 -14.98 -1.67
C SER A 163 23.58 -14.29 -2.66
N PRO A 164 23.07 -13.69 -3.75
CA PRO A 164 23.87 -12.80 -4.60
C PRO A 164 24.27 -11.49 -3.92
N THR A 165 23.44 -10.94 -3.02
CA THR A 165 23.70 -9.65 -2.35
C THR A 165 24.14 -9.75 -0.88
N PHE A 166 24.09 -10.97 -0.34
CA PHE A 166 24.56 -11.34 0.99
C PHE A 166 25.44 -12.59 0.96
N ALA A 167 26.13 -12.90 2.06
CA ALA A 167 26.83 -14.18 2.19
C ALA A 167 25.84 -15.35 2.36
N ARG A 168 26.37 -16.55 2.61
CA ARG A 168 25.55 -17.74 2.94
C ARG A 168 24.54 -17.46 4.06
N GLN A 169 23.28 -17.75 3.80
CA GLN A 169 22.15 -17.70 4.72
C GLN A 169 21.59 -19.11 4.97
N ASN A 170 20.81 -19.27 6.03
CA ASN A 170 19.99 -20.47 6.25
C ASN A 170 18.52 -20.07 6.12
N ILE A 171 17.80 -20.64 5.15
CA ILE A 171 16.42 -20.23 4.82
C ILE A 171 15.50 -21.44 4.66
N THR A 172 14.20 -21.28 4.92
CA THR A 172 13.18 -22.32 4.65
C THR A 172 12.65 -22.17 3.23
N LEU A 173 12.15 -20.98 2.89
CA LEU A 173 11.58 -20.65 1.59
C LEU A 173 12.39 -19.55 0.90
N ARG A 174 12.41 -19.60 -0.43
CA ARG A 174 12.84 -18.50 -1.29
C ARG A 174 11.74 -18.19 -2.29
N SER A 175 11.36 -16.92 -2.41
CA SER A 175 10.47 -16.48 -3.49
C SER A 175 11.26 -16.07 -4.73
N GLU A 176 10.75 -16.39 -5.91
CA GLU A 176 11.25 -15.89 -7.18
C GLU A 176 10.16 -15.09 -7.91
N GLY A 177 10.57 -14.10 -8.72
CA GLY A 177 9.69 -13.27 -9.55
C GLY A 177 8.46 -12.75 -8.81
N ASN A 178 7.27 -12.95 -9.37
CA ASN A 178 5.99 -12.53 -8.80
C ASN A 178 5.19 -13.68 -8.14
N SER A 179 5.88 -14.68 -7.61
CA SER A 179 5.27 -15.80 -6.87
C SER A 179 4.27 -15.36 -5.79
N GLN A 180 3.31 -16.22 -5.48
CA GLN A 180 2.31 -15.96 -4.44
C GLN A 180 2.37 -17.05 -3.37
N ILE A 181 2.28 -16.65 -2.11
CA ILE A 181 2.36 -17.53 -0.95
C ILE A 181 1.19 -17.18 -0.02
N SER A 182 0.32 -18.15 0.27
CA SER A 182 -0.85 -17.89 1.11
C SER A 182 -1.26 -19.07 1.98
N GLY A 183 -1.77 -18.80 3.19
CA GLY A 183 -2.37 -19.84 4.03
C GLY A 183 -1.39 -20.89 4.55
N ILE A 184 -0.14 -20.51 4.85
CA ILE A 184 0.85 -21.45 5.39
C ILE A 184 1.45 -20.97 6.70
N THR A 185 1.89 -21.89 7.55
CA THR A 185 2.75 -21.63 8.70
C THR A 185 4.19 -21.97 8.37
N VAL A 186 5.15 -21.09 8.63
CA VAL A 186 6.57 -21.32 8.33
C VAL A 186 7.44 -21.12 9.57
N THR A 187 8.31 -22.09 9.85
CA THR A 187 9.25 -22.07 10.97
C THR A 187 10.65 -22.47 10.50
N ASN A 188 11.66 -21.68 10.85
CA ASN A 188 13.06 -22.05 10.67
C ASN A 188 13.81 -22.22 12.00
N PRO A 189 13.91 -23.44 12.55
CA PRO A 189 14.53 -23.67 13.85
C PRO A 189 16.07 -23.70 13.80
N ASN A 190 16.68 -23.62 12.62
CA ASN A 190 18.14 -23.68 12.48
C ASN A 190 18.80 -22.40 13.00
N THR A 191 20.03 -22.46 13.49
CA THR A 191 20.79 -21.26 13.89
C THR A 191 20.82 -20.21 12.77
N ARG A 192 20.42 -18.97 13.11
CA ARG A 192 20.26 -17.85 12.16
C ARG A 192 19.28 -18.13 11.01
N GLY A 193 18.33 -19.05 11.22
CA GLY A 193 17.33 -19.47 10.25
C GLY A 193 16.28 -18.40 9.98
N THR A 194 16.12 -18.04 8.71
CA THR A 194 15.05 -17.16 8.22
C THR A 194 13.95 -18.00 7.56
N ALA A 195 12.68 -17.69 7.82
CA ALA A 195 11.58 -18.46 7.26
C ALA A 195 11.44 -18.23 5.74
N LEU A 196 11.35 -16.98 5.30
CA LEU A 196 11.22 -16.63 3.88
C LEU A 196 12.25 -15.57 3.45
N TRP A 197 12.95 -15.85 2.35
CA TRP A 197 13.89 -14.95 1.72
C TRP A 197 13.32 -14.36 0.43
N VAL A 198 13.28 -13.02 0.36
CA VAL A 198 12.83 -12.22 -0.79
C VAL A 198 14.01 -11.38 -1.27
N GLU A 199 14.49 -11.64 -2.48
CA GLU A 199 15.67 -10.96 -3.01
C GLU A 199 15.48 -10.67 -4.50
N SER A 200 15.40 -9.39 -4.85
CA SER A 200 15.10 -8.92 -6.21
C SER A 200 13.86 -9.58 -6.83
N SER A 201 12.83 -9.82 -6.01
CA SER A 201 11.54 -10.40 -6.39
C SER A 201 10.38 -9.57 -5.82
N THR A 202 9.18 -9.77 -6.38
CA THR A 202 7.96 -9.03 -6.03
C THR A 202 6.81 -9.97 -5.66
N PRO A 203 7.00 -10.88 -4.69
CA PRO A 203 5.98 -11.84 -4.34
C PRO A 203 4.81 -11.20 -3.58
N THR A 204 3.65 -11.86 -3.62
CA THR A 204 2.52 -11.55 -2.73
C THR A 204 2.45 -12.61 -1.63
N ILE A 205 2.53 -12.18 -0.38
CA ILE A 205 2.47 -13.03 0.80
C ILE A 205 1.26 -12.64 1.64
N THR A 206 0.28 -13.54 1.77
CA THR A 206 -0.97 -13.25 2.46
C THR A 206 -1.40 -14.33 3.42
N SER A 207 -2.18 -13.95 4.45
CA SER A 207 -2.89 -14.90 5.32
C SER A 207 -2.02 -16.07 5.80
N SER A 208 -0.76 -15.80 6.16
CA SER A 208 0.22 -16.81 6.57
C SER A 208 0.77 -16.51 7.96
N THR A 209 1.36 -17.51 8.60
CA THR A 209 1.96 -17.41 9.94
C THR A 209 3.46 -17.68 9.89
N PHE A 210 4.27 -16.72 10.31
CA PHE A 210 5.73 -16.84 10.41
C PHE A 210 6.12 -16.91 11.88
N VAL A 211 6.52 -18.10 12.34
CA VAL A 211 6.60 -18.39 13.77
C VAL A 211 7.85 -19.16 14.15
N ASN A 212 8.40 -18.87 15.34
CA ASN A 212 9.50 -19.61 15.96
C ASN A 212 10.77 -19.73 15.09
N SER A 213 11.01 -18.79 14.17
CA SER A 213 12.26 -18.76 13.42
C SER A 213 13.38 -18.20 14.27
N LYS A 214 14.58 -18.80 14.17
CA LYS A 214 15.76 -18.37 14.95
C LYS A 214 16.33 -17.02 14.55
N ARG A 215 15.89 -16.46 13.42
CA ARG A 215 16.27 -15.13 12.98
C ARG A 215 15.05 -14.35 12.50
N ASP A 216 14.78 -14.32 11.21
CA ASP A 216 13.72 -13.48 10.64
C ASP A 216 12.53 -14.33 10.20
N GLY A 217 11.31 -13.81 10.35
CA GLY A 217 10.15 -14.36 9.65
C GLY A 217 10.31 -14.19 8.14
N ILE A 218 10.43 -12.94 7.67
CA ILE A 218 10.78 -12.61 6.29
C ILE A 218 12.02 -11.72 6.25
N PHE A 219 12.91 -11.98 5.29
CA PHE A 219 14.03 -11.08 4.97
C PHE A 219 13.90 -10.59 3.51
N ILE A 220 13.80 -9.27 3.35
CA ILE A 220 13.69 -8.55 2.08
C ILE A 220 15.04 -7.87 1.80
N SER A 221 15.59 -8.12 0.61
CA SER A 221 16.93 -7.68 0.21
C SER A 221 16.97 -7.20 -1.23
N ALA A 222 18.08 -6.54 -1.59
CA ALA A 222 18.36 -6.00 -2.91
C ALA A 222 17.24 -5.06 -3.34
N GLU A 223 16.65 -5.26 -4.53
CA GLU A 223 15.50 -4.51 -5.03
C GLU A 223 14.18 -5.28 -4.77
N GLY A 224 14.13 -6.13 -3.75
CA GLY A 224 12.92 -6.86 -3.38
C GLY A 224 11.77 -5.90 -3.06
N ASN A 225 10.59 -6.15 -3.62
CA ASN A 225 9.42 -5.29 -3.49
C ASN A 225 8.14 -6.13 -3.32
N PRO A 226 8.00 -6.86 -2.19
CA PRO A 226 6.86 -7.73 -1.96
C PRO A 226 5.62 -6.96 -1.48
N LYS A 227 4.45 -7.58 -1.64
CA LYS A 227 3.25 -7.24 -0.88
C LYS A 227 3.08 -8.25 0.27
N VAL A 228 3.20 -7.79 1.51
CA VAL A 228 3.05 -8.61 2.72
C VAL A 228 1.82 -8.14 3.49
N GLU A 229 0.72 -8.89 3.37
CA GLU A 229 -0.60 -8.44 3.83
C GLU A 229 -1.35 -9.49 4.67
N ASN A 230 -1.93 -9.10 5.81
CA ASN A 230 -2.74 -9.98 6.66
C ASN A 230 -2.02 -11.24 7.18
N ASN A 231 -0.72 -11.13 7.49
CA ASN A 231 0.08 -12.22 8.06
C ASN A 231 0.29 -12.06 9.57
N ILE A 232 0.69 -13.14 10.22
CA ILE A 232 1.03 -13.20 11.64
C ILE A 232 2.52 -13.50 11.80
N PHE A 233 3.23 -12.69 12.55
CA PHE A 233 4.64 -12.86 12.91
C PHE A 233 4.76 -13.00 14.42
N ILE A 234 5.06 -14.20 14.91
CA ILE A 234 5.04 -14.47 16.35
C ILE A 234 6.26 -15.28 16.81
N GLN A 235 6.87 -14.92 17.95
CA GLN A 235 7.94 -15.70 18.59
C GLN A 235 9.21 -15.91 17.73
N ASN A 236 9.47 -15.05 16.74
CA ASN A 236 10.73 -15.09 15.99
C ASN A 236 11.87 -14.50 16.84
N GLU A 237 12.94 -15.26 17.07
CA GLU A 237 14.03 -14.90 18.00
C GLU A 237 14.79 -13.65 17.55
N GLY A 238 14.92 -13.46 16.23
CA GLY A 238 15.46 -12.25 15.63
C GLY A 238 14.36 -11.22 15.38
N ASN A 239 13.85 -11.14 14.15
CA ASN A 239 12.86 -10.12 13.76
C ASN A 239 11.62 -10.75 13.13
N GLY A 240 10.50 -10.02 13.13
CA GLY A 240 9.34 -10.37 12.29
C GLY A 240 9.71 -10.23 10.81
N ILE A 241 10.04 -9.01 10.40
CA ILE A 241 10.54 -8.69 9.06
C ILE A 241 11.85 -7.91 9.14
N SER A 242 12.81 -8.25 8.28
CA SER A 242 13.99 -7.44 8.01
C SER A 242 13.96 -6.93 6.57
N VAL A 243 14.19 -5.64 6.35
CA VAL A 243 14.32 -4.99 5.04
C VAL A 243 15.69 -4.34 4.94
N ALA A 244 16.47 -4.73 3.95
CA ALA A 244 17.85 -4.32 3.77
C ALA A 244 18.16 -3.89 2.34
N ARG A 245 19.35 -3.34 2.11
CA ARG A 245 19.79 -2.80 0.81
C ARG A 245 18.83 -1.73 0.30
N SER A 246 18.35 -1.84 -0.92
CA SER A 246 17.35 -0.96 -1.53
C SER A 246 15.93 -1.50 -1.37
N GLY A 247 15.71 -2.46 -0.44
CA GLY A 247 14.45 -3.17 -0.32
C GLY A 247 13.25 -2.23 -0.16
N GLN A 248 12.21 -2.53 -0.91
CA GLN A 248 10.93 -1.82 -0.94
C GLN A 248 9.83 -2.77 -0.46
N GLY A 249 8.59 -2.47 -0.83
CA GLY A 249 7.44 -3.31 -0.54
C GLY A 249 6.40 -2.62 0.31
N GLU A 250 5.24 -3.26 0.36
CA GLU A 250 4.14 -2.89 1.23
C GLU A 250 3.99 -3.94 2.32
N ILE A 251 4.12 -3.50 3.58
CA ILE A 251 3.89 -4.32 4.77
C ILE A 251 2.62 -3.78 5.41
N ARG A 252 1.49 -4.46 5.15
CA ARG A 252 0.14 -3.98 5.52
C ARG A 252 -0.64 -4.95 6.40
N SER A 253 -1.34 -4.44 7.42
CA SER A 253 -2.34 -5.22 8.17
C SER A 253 -1.83 -6.53 8.76
N ASN A 254 -0.54 -6.59 9.10
CA ASN A 254 0.05 -7.77 9.74
C ASN A 254 0.07 -7.60 11.27
N LEU A 255 0.08 -8.73 11.97
CA LEU A 255 0.32 -8.81 13.41
C LEU A 255 1.78 -9.18 13.68
N PHE A 256 2.47 -8.43 14.53
CA PHE A 256 3.81 -8.73 15.02
C PHE A 256 3.80 -8.81 16.54
N GLN A 257 4.15 -9.98 17.08
CA GLN A 257 4.09 -10.22 18.52
C GLN A 257 5.27 -11.06 19.01
N ASN A 258 5.84 -10.71 20.17
CA ASN A 258 6.87 -11.52 20.84
C ASN A 258 8.10 -11.83 19.95
N THR A 259 8.49 -10.92 19.05
CA THR A 259 9.73 -11.02 18.27
C THR A 259 10.83 -10.14 18.89
N GLY A 260 12.09 -10.27 18.43
CA GLY A 260 13.13 -9.31 18.79
C GLY A 260 12.80 -7.92 18.26
N PHE A 261 12.99 -7.63 16.97
CA PHE A 261 12.38 -6.42 16.38
C PHE A 261 11.19 -6.83 15.53
N ALA A 262 10.04 -6.17 15.67
CA ALA A 262 8.92 -6.47 14.78
C ALA A 262 9.32 -6.23 13.33
N ILE A 263 9.86 -5.05 13.04
CA ILE A 263 10.36 -4.68 11.72
C ILE A 263 11.72 -3.98 11.85
N SER A 264 12.73 -4.50 11.13
CA SER A 264 14.07 -3.92 11.06
C SER A 264 14.34 -3.41 9.64
N ILE A 265 14.62 -2.11 9.48
CA ILE A 265 14.79 -1.44 8.18
C ILE A 265 16.17 -0.79 8.15
N ASN A 266 17.00 -1.12 7.17
CA ASN A 266 18.40 -0.68 7.10
C ASN A 266 18.86 -0.32 5.68
N ASP A 267 20.13 0.09 5.55
CA ASP A 267 20.75 0.57 4.31
C ASP A 267 19.98 1.74 3.65
N GLN A 268 19.44 1.54 2.44
CA GLN A 268 18.68 2.52 1.65
C GLN A 268 17.20 2.10 1.50
N ALA A 269 16.75 1.16 2.33
CA ALA A 269 15.40 0.61 2.22
C ALA A 269 14.33 1.66 2.51
N ALA A 270 13.23 1.62 1.77
CA ALA A 270 12.13 2.58 1.90
C ALA A 270 10.74 1.94 1.77
N PRO A 271 10.44 0.85 2.52
CA PRO A 271 9.14 0.20 2.45
C PRO A 271 8.01 1.09 3.00
N GLN A 272 6.78 0.77 2.61
CA GLN A 272 5.56 1.29 3.23
C GLN A 272 5.12 0.35 4.35
N VAL A 273 4.97 0.86 5.56
CA VAL A 273 4.53 0.12 6.75
C VAL A 273 3.19 0.68 7.19
N LEU A 274 2.11 -0.03 6.88
CA LEU A 274 0.74 0.47 6.91
C LEU A 274 -0.16 -0.41 7.78
N GLU A 275 -0.97 0.16 8.68
CA GLU A 275 -2.09 -0.56 9.32
C GLU A 275 -1.67 -1.82 10.11
N ASN A 276 -0.40 -1.96 10.52
CA ASN A 276 0.07 -3.14 11.23
C ASN A 276 -0.18 -3.02 12.75
N GLN A 277 -0.36 -4.16 13.41
CA GLN A 277 -0.36 -4.27 14.86
C GLN A 277 0.99 -4.81 15.33
N ILE A 278 1.72 -4.01 16.09
CA ILE A 278 3.11 -4.27 16.52
C ILE A 278 3.15 -4.21 18.05
N ILE A 279 3.04 -5.38 18.68
CA ILE A 279 2.81 -5.48 20.12
C ILE A 279 3.79 -6.44 20.80
N GLU A 280 4.21 -6.14 22.03
CA GLU A 280 4.98 -7.09 22.86
C GLU A 280 6.29 -7.62 22.24
N ASN A 281 6.91 -6.88 21.33
CA ASN A 281 8.23 -7.23 20.79
C ASN A 281 9.33 -6.64 21.67
N ARG A 282 10.61 -6.99 21.44
CA ARG A 282 11.69 -6.29 22.13
C ARG A 282 11.72 -4.82 21.72
N ASP A 283 11.70 -4.54 20.43
CA ASP A 283 11.40 -3.22 19.88
C ASP A 283 10.36 -3.35 18.75
N GLY A 284 9.58 -2.30 18.52
CA GLY A 284 8.63 -2.25 17.41
C GLY A 284 9.36 -2.14 16.07
N ILE A 285 9.63 -0.91 15.62
CA ILE A 285 10.28 -0.64 14.34
C ILE A 285 11.65 -0.02 14.57
N VAL A 286 12.70 -0.65 14.04
CA VAL A 286 14.08 -0.13 14.09
C VAL A 286 14.53 0.26 12.70
N VAL A 287 14.87 1.54 12.53
CA VAL A 287 15.28 2.15 11.26
C VAL A 287 16.73 2.65 11.38
N SER A 288 17.57 2.29 10.42
CA SER A 288 19.00 2.57 10.49
C SER A 288 19.63 2.96 9.15
N HIS A 289 20.89 3.38 9.19
CA HIS A 289 21.67 3.82 8.03
C HIS A 289 21.01 5.00 7.32
N ALA A 290 20.60 4.90 6.06
CA ALA A 290 19.94 5.96 5.32
C ALA A 290 18.50 5.59 4.94
N ALA A 291 17.92 4.58 5.60
CA ALA A 291 16.58 4.09 5.30
C ALA A 291 15.51 5.17 5.55
N GLN A 292 14.49 5.17 4.69
CA GLN A 292 13.42 6.18 4.68
C GLN A 292 12.03 5.54 4.54
N PRO A 293 11.60 4.69 5.49
CA PRO A 293 10.29 4.06 5.42
C PRO A 293 9.16 5.06 5.68
N ILE A 294 7.97 4.77 5.15
CA ILE A 294 6.74 5.52 5.40
C ILE A 294 5.86 4.72 6.37
N LEU A 295 5.55 5.29 7.53
CA LEU A 295 4.77 4.62 8.58
C LEU A 295 3.40 5.27 8.71
N ARG A 296 2.31 4.54 8.43
CA ARG A 296 0.94 5.05 8.55
C ARG A 296 -0.01 4.10 9.26
N ASN A 297 -0.90 4.65 10.09
CA ASN A 297 -1.99 3.91 10.73
C ASN A 297 -1.56 2.66 11.53
N ASN A 298 -0.31 2.58 11.98
CA ASN A 298 0.15 1.42 12.74
C ASN A 298 -0.19 1.57 14.23
N LEU A 299 -0.53 0.45 14.86
CA LEU A 299 -0.61 0.34 16.32
C LEU A 299 0.71 -0.27 16.81
N ILE A 300 1.47 0.49 17.61
CA ILE A 300 2.78 0.10 18.14
C ILE A 300 2.77 0.27 19.66
N GLU A 301 2.49 -0.80 20.40
CA GLU A 301 2.31 -0.70 21.84
C GLU A 301 2.92 -1.86 22.63
N ASN A 302 3.22 -1.61 23.91
CA ASN A 302 3.68 -2.63 24.85
C ASN A 302 4.94 -3.38 24.43
N ASN A 303 5.78 -2.83 23.55
CA ASN A 303 7.09 -3.41 23.25
C ASN A 303 8.00 -3.24 24.47
N SER A 304 8.84 -4.23 24.79
CA SER A 304 9.61 -4.26 26.04
C SER A 304 10.66 -3.15 26.15
N ARG A 305 11.08 -2.56 25.02
CA ARG A 305 12.05 -1.47 24.95
C ARG A 305 11.48 -0.28 24.18
N ASP A 306 11.65 -0.15 22.88
CA ASP A 306 11.25 1.06 22.16
C ASP A 306 10.14 0.80 21.11
N GLY A 307 9.29 1.79 20.85
CA GLY A 307 8.26 1.75 19.80
C GLY A 307 8.86 1.92 18.40
N VAL A 308 9.33 3.13 18.08
CA VAL A 308 10.08 3.42 16.84
C VAL A 308 11.46 3.96 17.18
N VAL A 309 12.50 3.35 16.59
CA VAL A 309 13.90 3.74 16.78
C VAL A 309 14.50 4.21 15.46
N ALA A 310 15.09 5.40 15.43
CA ALA A 310 15.85 5.91 14.30
C ALA A 310 17.34 6.08 14.69
N ILE A 311 18.25 5.46 13.95
CA ILE A 311 19.70 5.52 14.21
C ILE A 311 20.48 5.85 12.94
N ALA A 312 21.73 6.32 13.11
CA ALA A 312 22.60 6.79 12.04
C ALA A 312 22.01 8.00 11.27
N GLN A 313 21.69 7.85 9.99
CA GLN A 313 21.18 8.91 9.10
C GLN A 313 19.74 8.61 8.63
N SER A 314 19.04 7.68 9.29
CA SER A 314 17.71 7.22 8.87
C SER A 314 16.70 8.35 9.02
N GLN A 315 15.69 8.35 8.15
CA GLN A 315 14.61 9.34 8.16
C GLN A 315 13.26 8.64 8.02
N PRO A 316 12.78 7.91 9.05
CA PRO A 316 11.43 7.38 9.03
C PRO A 316 10.43 8.52 8.92
N ASN A 317 9.55 8.44 7.93
CA ASN A 317 8.45 9.37 7.76
C ASN A 317 7.30 8.92 8.66
N LEU A 318 7.23 9.51 9.86
CA LEU A 318 6.15 9.31 10.82
C LEU A 318 4.93 10.20 10.54
N GLY A 319 4.94 11.02 9.49
CA GLY A 319 3.84 11.93 9.16
C GLY A 319 4.37 13.28 8.67
N THR A 320 3.65 13.89 7.73
CA THR A 320 3.85 15.29 7.29
C THR A 320 2.56 16.09 7.50
N SER A 321 2.61 17.41 7.29
CA SER A 321 1.45 18.30 7.27
C SER A 321 0.38 17.84 6.28
N GLU A 322 0.80 17.40 5.09
CA GLU A 322 -0.09 16.98 4.00
C GLU A 322 -0.56 15.54 4.17
N ASN A 323 0.26 14.69 4.82
CA ASN A 323 -0.02 13.27 5.01
C ASN A 323 0.31 12.84 6.45
N PRO A 324 -0.64 13.03 7.39
CA PRO A 324 -0.51 12.64 8.80
C PRO A 324 -0.15 11.17 8.98
N GLY A 325 0.62 10.88 10.02
CA GLY A 325 1.06 9.54 10.39
C GLY A 325 -0.08 8.63 10.81
N ASN A 326 -0.96 9.10 11.69
CA ASN A 326 -2.03 8.35 12.34
C ASN A 326 -1.54 7.06 13.02
N ASN A 327 -0.26 6.99 13.41
CA ASN A 327 0.24 5.86 14.18
C ASN A 327 -0.11 6.08 15.65
N ILE A 328 -0.48 5.01 16.33
CA ILE A 328 -0.63 4.97 17.80
C ILE A 328 0.63 4.31 18.33
N ILE A 329 1.50 5.07 18.99
CA ILE A 329 2.79 4.58 19.52
C ILE A 329 2.84 4.91 21.00
N ARG A 330 2.56 3.92 21.84
CA ARG A 330 2.35 4.15 23.29
C ARG A 330 2.76 2.96 24.14
N ASN A 331 2.95 3.19 25.44
CA ASN A 331 3.19 2.13 26.42
C ASN A 331 4.41 1.23 26.11
N ASN A 332 5.37 1.71 25.31
CA ASN A 332 6.61 0.96 25.08
C ASN A 332 7.54 1.09 26.29
N GLY A 333 8.40 0.13 26.59
CA GLY A 333 9.09 0.03 27.88
C GLY A 333 10.00 1.20 28.24
N ARG A 334 10.76 1.70 27.27
CA ARG A 334 11.70 2.82 27.37
C ARG A 334 11.14 4.05 26.68
N TYR A 335 11.13 4.10 25.34
CA TYR A 335 10.60 5.23 24.57
C TYR A 335 9.54 4.81 23.55
N ASP A 336 8.56 5.66 23.31
CA ASP A 336 7.64 5.47 22.19
C ASP A 336 8.32 5.84 20.88
N VAL A 337 9.04 6.96 20.86
CA VAL A 337 9.94 7.32 19.74
C VAL A 337 11.32 7.66 20.27
N TYR A 338 12.31 6.94 19.74
CA TYR A 338 13.73 7.17 20.04
C TYR A 338 14.48 7.60 18.77
N ASN A 339 14.71 8.90 18.63
CA ASN A 339 15.62 9.45 17.63
C ASN A 339 17.05 9.53 18.17
N ALA A 340 17.90 8.60 17.75
CA ALA A 340 19.33 8.58 18.04
C ALA A 340 20.19 9.02 16.85
N THR A 341 19.59 9.60 15.81
CA THR A 341 20.33 10.16 14.67
C THR A 341 21.12 11.41 15.10
N ARG A 342 22.14 11.76 14.32
CA ARG A 342 22.92 12.99 14.52
C ARG A 342 22.59 13.97 13.39
N GLY A 343 21.88 15.04 13.72
CA GLY A 343 21.58 16.12 12.77
C GLY A 343 20.23 16.01 12.05
N ASN A 344 19.47 14.93 12.24
CA ASN A 344 18.11 14.81 11.71
C ASN A 344 17.09 15.04 12.82
N THR A 345 16.09 15.88 12.53
CA THR A 345 14.87 15.98 13.32
C THR A 345 13.81 15.12 12.66
N LEU A 346 13.16 14.25 13.43
CA LEU A 346 12.02 13.47 12.92
C LEU A 346 10.75 14.29 13.05
N PHE A 347 9.96 14.36 11.99
CA PHE A 347 8.60 14.92 12.03
C PHE A 347 7.62 13.79 12.30
N ALA A 348 6.89 13.89 13.41
CA ALA A 348 5.91 12.90 13.83
C ALA A 348 4.49 13.48 13.81
N VAL A 349 4.10 14.06 12.66
CA VAL A 349 2.80 14.73 12.49
C VAL A 349 1.65 13.73 12.54
N GLY A 350 0.64 14.00 13.36
CA GLY A 350 -0.60 13.25 13.36
C GLY A 350 -0.53 11.89 14.05
N ASN A 351 0.41 11.68 14.97
CA ASN A 351 0.51 10.43 15.73
C ASN A 351 -0.02 10.62 17.16
N GLU A 352 -0.52 9.54 17.75
CA GLU A 352 -0.78 9.44 19.19
C GLU A 352 0.49 8.89 19.85
N ILE A 353 1.28 9.77 20.49
CA ILE A 353 2.55 9.44 21.15
C ILE A 353 2.58 10.14 22.50
N ASP A 354 2.99 9.43 23.56
CA ASP A 354 3.30 10.08 24.82
C ASP A 354 4.59 10.90 24.67
N GLN A 355 4.45 12.23 24.66
CA GLN A 355 5.57 13.15 24.48
C GLN A 355 6.65 13.01 25.56
N SER A 356 6.28 12.58 26.78
CA SER A 356 7.24 12.32 27.85
C SER A 356 8.12 11.11 27.56
N ARG A 357 7.71 10.28 26.59
CA ARG A 357 8.38 9.07 26.13
C ARG A 357 9.08 9.25 24.79
N ILE A 358 9.30 10.49 24.37
CA ILE A 358 10.14 10.83 23.22
C ILE A 358 11.57 11.09 23.69
N SER A 359 12.55 10.51 22.99
CA SER A 359 13.97 10.81 23.20
C SER A 359 14.64 11.21 21.89
N GLY A 360 15.37 12.33 21.91
CA GLY A 360 16.06 12.89 20.74
C GLY A 360 15.28 13.99 20.04
N ALA A 361 15.83 14.50 18.93
CA ALA A 361 15.22 15.59 18.17
C ALA A 361 14.00 15.10 17.39
N VAL A 362 12.81 15.23 17.96
CA VAL A 362 11.55 14.88 17.31
C VAL A 362 10.63 16.08 17.41
N GLU A 363 10.19 16.58 16.26
CA GLU A 363 9.10 17.52 16.17
C GLU A 363 7.80 16.73 16.19
N PHE A 364 7.30 16.54 17.41
CA PHE A 364 5.98 15.98 17.62
C PHE A 364 4.94 17.06 17.38
N VAL A 365 4.24 16.92 16.26
CA VAL A 365 2.99 17.63 16.02
C VAL A 365 1.89 16.61 16.29
N ALA A 366 1.31 16.66 17.48
CA ALA A 366 0.26 15.72 17.87
C ALA A 366 -0.78 15.59 16.75
N ALA A 367 -1.24 14.37 16.48
CA ALA A 367 -2.68 14.26 16.20
C ALA A 367 -3.33 14.61 17.52
N SER A 368 -3.57 15.90 17.76
CA SER A 368 -4.69 16.20 18.58
C SER A 368 -5.90 15.57 17.88
N VAL A 369 -6.67 14.73 18.57
CA VAL A 369 -8.13 14.99 18.56
C VAL A 369 -8.31 16.32 19.27
N ASN A 370 -7.95 17.33 18.51
CA ASN A 370 -8.43 18.69 18.44
C ASN A 370 -8.14 18.97 16.97
N ALA A 371 -9.02 19.70 16.30
CA ALA A 371 -8.68 20.38 15.06
C ALA A 371 -7.21 20.88 15.07
N PRO A 372 -6.60 21.20 13.92
CA PRO A 372 -5.40 22.06 13.91
C PRO A 372 -5.51 23.11 15.01
N ASN A 373 -4.41 23.64 15.57
CA ASN A 373 -4.52 24.97 16.17
C ASN A 373 -5.00 25.95 15.05
N VAL A 374 -6.29 25.96 14.67
CA VAL A 374 -7.30 26.76 15.34
C VAL A 374 -6.73 27.18 16.69
N ASP A 375 -5.95 28.26 16.66
CA ASP A 375 -6.14 29.34 17.62
C ASP A 375 -7.51 29.14 18.29
N LEU A 376 -7.60 28.95 19.60
CA LEU A 376 -8.85 28.62 20.33
C LEU A 376 -9.98 29.66 20.17
N ASN A 377 -9.93 30.49 19.14
CA ASN A 377 -11.09 30.82 18.35
C ASN A 377 -11.60 29.59 17.56
N VAL A 378 -12.52 28.85 18.18
CA VAL A 378 -13.68 28.23 17.48
C VAL A 378 -14.46 29.38 16.77
N GLY A 379 -13.79 30.02 15.82
CA GLY A 379 -13.94 31.44 15.49
C GLY A 379 -12.97 31.99 14.42
N THR A 380 -11.95 31.25 13.94
CA THR A 380 -11.08 31.75 12.86
C THR A 380 -10.61 30.68 11.84
N LEU A 381 -11.48 29.81 11.33
CA LEU A 381 -11.38 29.58 9.87
C LEU A 381 -11.78 30.93 9.28
N SER A 382 -10.78 31.68 8.79
CA SER A 382 -10.89 33.13 8.59
C SER A 382 -12.04 33.55 7.67
N ASP A 383 -12.51 32.61 6.86
CA ASP A 383 -13.51 32.75 5.81
C ASP A 383 -14.83 32.02 6.09
N LEU A 384 -15.02 31.41 7.27
CA LEU A 384 -16.29 30.75 7.61
C LEU A 384 -17.28 31.64 8.36
N ARG A 385 -16.83 32.73 8.98
CA ARG A 385 -17.70 33.53 9.85
C ARG A 385 -18.89 34.10 9.06
N GLY A 386 -20.09 33.63 9.38
CA GLY A 386 -21.33 34.04 8.70
C GLY A 386 -21.58 33.32 7.37
N HIS A 387 -20.75 32.34 7.02
CA HIS A 387 -20.97 31.47 5.86
C HIS A 387 -22.06 30.43 6.18
N TRP A 388 -22.99 30.20 5.25
CA TRP A 388 -24.14 29.33 5.48
C TRP A 388 -23.78 27.88 5.83
N ALA A 389 -22.67 27.39 5.28
CA ALA A 389 -22.18 26.04 5.51
C ALA A 389 -21.29 25.89 6.75
N GLN A 390 -21.02 26.99 7.47
CA GLN A 390 -20.16 27.00 8.66
C GLN A 390 -20.42 25.82 9.62
N PRO A 391 -21.66 25.53 10.08
CA PRO A 391 -21.86 24.48 11.07
C PRO A 391 -21.57 23.06 10.52
N TYR A 392 -21.82 22.83 9.22
CA TYR A 392 -21.47 21.55 8.57
C TYR A 392 -19.96 21.40 8.43
N ILE A 393 -19.30 22.46 7.98
CA ILE A 393 -17.86 22.47 7.74
C ILE A 393 -17.12 22.30 9.07
N GLU A 394 -17.47 23.07 10.10
CA GLU A 394 -16.87 22.96 11.42
C GLU A 394 -17.03 21.56 11.99
N ALA A 395 -18.20 20.94 11.82
CA ALA A 395 -18.43 19.59 12.31
C ALA A 395 -17.61 18.54 11.54
N LEU A 396 -17.55 18.62 10.21
CA LEU A 396 -16.73 17.70 9.39
C LEU A 396 -15.23 17.89 9.58
N VAL A 397 -14.78 19.12 9.84
CA VAL A 397 -13.40 19.44 10.21
C VAL A 397 -13.07 18.88 11.58
N THR A 398 -13.97 19.04 12.55
CA THR A 398 -13.84 18.46 13.90
C THR A 398 -13.78 16.93 13.86
N GLN A 399 -14.52 16.31 12.94
CA GLN A 399 -14.50 14.86 12.71
C GLN A 399 -13.31 14.38 11.85
N GLY A 400 -12.44 15.27 11.39
CA GLY A 400 -11.29 14.93 10.55
C GLY A 400 -11.64 14.46 9.13
N ILE A 401 -12.90 14.63 8.71
CA ILE A 401 -13.41 14.21 7.40
C ILE A 401 -12.98 15.20 6.32
N MET A 402 -13.04 16.50 6.63
CA MET A 402 -12.54 17.59 5.78
C MET A 402 -11.47 18.39 6.53
N SER A 403 -10.67 19.17 5.80
CA SER A 403 -9.66 20.05 6.36
C SER A 403 -9.64 21.38 5.61
N GLY A 404 -9.26 22.45 6.32
CA GLY A 404 -8.88 23.72 5.72
C GLY A 404 -7.47 23.67 5.10
N PHE A 405 -6.97 24.83 4.71
CA PHE A 405 -5.64 25.04 4.16
C PHE A 405 -4.69 25.58 5.23
N ASP A 406 -3.38 25.51 4.95
CA ASP A 406 -2.32 25.92 5.88
C ASP A 406 -2.36 27.42 6.24
N ASP A 407 -3.06 28.23 5.44
CA ASP A 407 -3.28 29.66 5.66
C ASP A 407 -4.42 29.98 6.65
N GLY A 408 -5.08 28.95 7.21
CA GLY A 408 -6.20 29.10 8.14
C GLY A 408 -7.55 29.36 7.46
N SER A 409 -7.64 29.27 6.13
CA SER A 409 -8.91 29.32 5.39
C SER A 409 -9.50 27.93 5.15
N PHE A 410 -10.81 27.85 4.94
CA PHE A 410 -11.45 26.62 4.44
C PHE A 410 -11.73 26.66 2.93
N ARG A 411 -11.89 27.86 2.39
CA ARG A 411 -12.31 28.21 1.03
C ARG A 411 -13.62 27.54 0.66
N PRO A 412 -14.71 27.86 1.38
CA PRO A 412 -15.99 27.16 1.24
C PRO A 412 -16.56 27.25 -0.17
N ASP A 413 -16.35 28.37 -0.86
CA ASP A 413 -16.85 28.63 -2.20
C ASP A 413 -15.92 28.12 -3.33
N GLU A 414 -14.75 27.58 -3.01
CA GLU A 414 -13.87 27.01 -4.03
C GLU A 414 -14.43 25.68 -4.57
N PRO A 415 -14.29 25.43 -5.88
CA PRO A 415 -14.61 24.15 -6.50
C PRO A 415 -13.91 22.96 -5.85
N ILE A 416 -14.62 21.85 -5.73
CA ILE A 416 -14.03 20.58 -5.31
C ILE A 416 -13.72 19.68 -6.51
N THR A 417 -12.54 19.07 -6.49
CA THR A 417 -12.12 18.09 -7.49
C THR A 417 -12.68 16.70 -7.20
N ARG A 418 -12.75 15.85 -8.23
CA ARG A 418 -13.18 14.45 -8.11
C ARG A 418 -12.37 13.65 -7.09
N VAL A 419 -11.05 13.85 -7.04
CA VAL A 419 -10.17 13.17 -6.07
C VAL A 419 -10.39 13.67 -4.63
N GLN A 420 -10.64 14.97 -4.44
CA GLN A 420 -10.95 15.52 -3.12
C GLN A 420 -12.28 14.95 -2.61
N PHE A 421 -13.32 14.89 -3.46
CA PHE A 421 -14.57 14.23 -3.10
C PHE A 421 -14.38 12.74 -2.76
N ALA A 422 -13.58 12.01 -3.55
CA ALA A 422 -13.26 10.61 -3.26
C ALA A 422 -12.59 10.44 -1.88
N THR A 423 -11.73 11.39 -1.49
CA THR A 423 -11.07 11.41 -0.17
C THR A 423 -12.07 11.66 0.95
N VAL A 424 -13.02 12.58 0.75
CA VAL A 424 -14.11 12.84 1.71
C VAL A 424 -14.98 11.60 1.88
N VAL A 425 -15.36 10.93 0.79
CA VAL A 425 -16.15 9.67 0.83
C VAL A 425 -15.41 8.57 1.60
N GLN A 426 -14.12 8.37 1.30
CA GLN A 426 -13.31 7.36 1.98
C GLN A 426 -13.29 7.61 3.49
N LYS A 427 -13.02 8.85 3.92
CA LYS A 427 -12.95 9.23 5.34
C LYS A 427 -14.31 9.17 6.04
N ALA A 428 -15.37 9.65 5.39
CA ALA A 428 -16.70 9.71 6.01
C ALA A 428 -17.35 8.34 6.17
N PHE A 429 -17.16 7.43 5.21
CA PHE A 429 -17.96 6.21 5.13
C PHE A 429 -17.15 4.91 5.26
N SER A 430 -15.86 4.91 4.90
CA SER A 430 -15.04 3.68 4.77
C SER A 430 -15.81 2.51 4.11
N PRO A 431 -16.40 2.73 2.92
CA PRO A 431 -17.41 1.83 2.38
C PRO A 431 -16.81 0.51 1.87
N ALA A 432 -17.58 -0.56 2.02
CA ALA A 432 -17.22 -1.87 1.49
C ALA A 432 -17.23 -1.88 -0.06
N PRO A 433 -16.33 -2.61 -0.71
CA PRO A 433 -16.28 -2.69 -2.16
C PRO A 433 -17.47 -3.49 -2.72
N GLN A 434 -18.14 -2.94 -3.73
CA GLN A 434 -19.23 -3.56 -4.49
C GLN A 434 -18.83 -3.98 -5.91
N GLN A 435 -17.70 -3.45 -6.42
CA GLN A 435 -17.13 -3.85 -7.71
C GLN A 435 -15.60 -4.03 -7.62
N PRO A 436 -14.99 -4.75 -8.58
CA PRO A 436 -13.54 -4.91 -8.66
C PRO A 436 -12.82 -3.56 -8.79
N ALA A 437 -11.53 -3.54 -8.46
CA ALA A 437 -10.68 -2.38 -8.73
C ALA A 437 -10.56 -2.12 -10.24
N ALA A 438 -10.42 -0.85 -10.63
CA ALA A 438 -10.18 -0.46 -12.01
C ALA A 438 -8.81 0.21 -12.14
N ASN A 439 -8.13 -0.06 -13.25
CA ASN A 439 -6.91 0.65 -13.61
C ASN A 439 -7.27 1.85 -14.49
N PHE A 440 -7.12 3.05 -13.95
CA PHE A 440 -7.33 4.29 -14.71
C PHE A 440 -6.01 4.74 -15.32
N SER A 441 -6.02 5.10 -16.61
CA SER A 441 -4.80 5.45 -17.35
C SER A 441 -4.13 6.74 -16.85
N ASP A 442 -4.88 7.61 -16.19
CA ASP A 442 -4.46 8.90 -15.64
C ASP A 442 -4.28 8.88 -14.11
N VAL A 443 -4.38 7.71 -13.47
CA VAL A 443 -4.17 7.55 -12.03
C VAL A 443 -3.09 6.50 -11.78
N SER A 444 -1.88 6.96 -11.53
CA SER A 444 -0.77 6.11 -11.09
C SER A 444 -1.06 5.47 -9.73
N GLN A 445 -0.56 4.25 -9.48
CA GLN A 445 -0.64 3.59 -8.17
C GLN A 445 0.04 4.42 -7.06
N ASN A 446 1.03 5.24 -7.42
CA ASN A 446 1.72 6.14 -6.50
C ASN A 446 1.03 7.52 -6.37
N PHE A 447 -0.11 7.73 -7.04
CA PHE A 447 -0.85 8.98 -6.94
C PHE A 447 -1.46 9.09 -5.53
N TRP A 448 -1.35 10.27 -4.90
CA TRP A 448 -1.79 10.50 -3.52
C TRP A 448 -3.27 10.09 -3.28
N GLY A 449 -4.12 10.29 -4.29
CA GLY A 449 -5.53 9.97 -4.24
C GLY A 449 -5.88 8.56 -4.70
N TYR A 450 -4.90 7.71 -5.05
CA TYR A 450 -5.15 6.39 -5.66
C TYR A 450 -6.10 5.55 -4.79
N ASN A 451 -5.82 5.42 -3.49
CA ASN A 451 -6.65 4.62 -2.59
C ASN A 451 -8.06 5.21 -2.41
N ALA A 452 -8.17 6.53 -2.29
CA ALA A 452 -9.46 7.22 -2.19
C ALA A 452 -10.30 7.01 -3.46
N ILE A 453 -9.66 7.12 -4.63
CA ILE A 453 -10.27 6.88 -5.94
C ILE A 453 -10.74 5.43 -6.06
N GLN A 454 -9.88 4.45 -5.72
CA GLN A 454 -10.26 3.04 -5.73
C GLN A 454 -11.41 2.76 -4.76
N THR A 455 -11.40 3.37 -3.58
CA THR A 455 -12.47 3.20 -2.59
C THR A 455 -13.80 3.75 -3.12
N ALA A 456 -13.81 5.01 -3.57
CA ALA A 456 -15.01 5.66 -4.09
C ALA A 456 -15.53 4.96 -5.36
N TYR A 457 -14.64 4.51 -6.24
CA TYR A 457 -15.00 3.73 -7.41
C TYR A 457 -15.62 2.40 -7.01
N ARG A 458 -14.90 1.58 -6.24
CA ARG A 458 -15.34 0.22 -5.89
C ARG A 458 -16.63 0.21 -5.08
N ALA A 459 -16.90 1.25 -4.30
CA ALA A 459 -18.14 1.40 -3.54
C ALA A 459 -19.28 2.07 -4.32
N GLY A 460 -19.10 2.41 -5.60
CA GLY A 460 -20.15 2.97 -6.45
C GLY A 460 -20.45 4.46 -6.22
N PHE A 461 -19.62 5.17 -5.46
CA PHE A 461 -19.74 6.62 -5.25
C PHE A 461 -19.27 7.43 -6.46
N LEU A 462 -18.30 6.92 -7.22
CA LEU A 462 -17.82 7.53 -8.46
C LEU A 462 -17.61 6.46 -9.54
N SER A 463 -17.65 6.90 -10.80
CA SER A 463 -17.31 6.07 -11.96
C SER A 463 -16.17 6.71 -12.74
N GLY A 464 -15.40 5.89 -13.47
CA GLY A 464 -14.50 6.37 -14.51
C GLY A 464 -15.25 6.81 -15.77
N TYR A 465 -14.52 7.40 -16.70
CA TYR A 465 -15.01 7.83 -18.01
C TYR A 465 -14.85 6.68 -19.04
N PRO A 466 -15.61 6.69 -20.15
CA PRO A 466 -15.56 5.64 -21.17
C PRO A 466 -14.19 5.44 -21.84
N ASP A 467 -13.31 6.43 -21.76
CA ASP A 467 -11.94 6.41 -22.27
C ASP A 467 -10.93 5.74 -21.32
N GLY A 468 -11.40 5.20 -20.19
CA GLY A 468 -10.56 4.53 -19.19
C GLY A 468 -9.85 5.50 -18.24
N GLN A 469 -10.20 6.78 -18.23
CA GLN A 469 -9.67 7.79 -17.30
C GLN A 469 -10.58 7.98 -16.08
N PHE A 470 -10.03 8.46 -14.97
CA PHE A 470 -10.79 8.90 -13.80
C PHE A 470 -10.95 10.42 -13.72
N LYS A 471 -9.98 11.17 -14.27
CA LYS A 471 -9.84 12.63 -14.26
C LYS A 471 -9.80 13.22 -12.85
N PRO A 472 -8.77 12.90 -12.05
CA PRO A 472 -8.75 13.22 -10.62
C PRO A 472 -8.87 14.71 -10.31
N ASN A 473 -8.29 15.58 -11.15
CA ASN A 473 -8.27 17.03 -10.95
C ASN A 473 -9.47 17.76 -11.61
N GLU A 474 -10.36 17.03 -12.29
CA GLU A 474 -11.57 17.64 -12.85
C GLU A 474 -12.53 18.01 -11.71
N GLN A 475 -13.15 19.18 -11.84
CA GLN A 475 -14.11 19.68 -10.86
C GLN A 475 -15.44 18.93 -10.98
N LEU A 476 -16.06 18.61 -9.86
CA LEU A 476 -17.39 17.99 -9.87
C LEU A 476 -18.47 19.03 -10.12
N THR A 477 -19.50 18.67 -10.87
CA THR A 477 -20.77 19.40 -10.82
C THR A 477 -21.55 19.01 -9.57
N ARG A 478 -22.44 19.90 -9.13
CA ARG A 478 -23.31 19.71 -7.97
C ARG A 478 -24.14 18.43 -8.11
N ILE A 479 -24.69 18.19 -9.31
CA ILE A 479 -25.43 16.96 -9.61
C ILE A 479 -24.56 15.70 -9.52
N GLN A 480 -23.29 15.75 -9.94
CA GLN A 480 -22.40 14.60 -9.86
C GLN A 480 -22.07 14.23 -8.40
N GLY A 481 -21.85 15.23 -7.53
CA GLY A 481 -21.66 15.01 -6.10
C GLY A 481 -22.88 14.37 -5.43
N ILE A 482 -24.07 14.89 -5.72
CA ILE A 482 -25.35 14.35 -5.20
C ILE A 482 -25.57 12.92 -5.67
N VAL A 483 -25.45 12.67 -6.98
CA VAL A 483 -25.67 11.33 -7.54
C VAL A 483 -24.62 10.35 -7.02
N GLY A 484 -23.37 10.79 -6.83
CA GLY A 484 -22.32 9.95 -6.27
C GLY A 484 -22.64 9.48 -4.85
N LEU A 485 -23.03 10.42 -3.96
CA LEU A 485 -23.46 10.09 -2.61
C LEU A 485 -24.71 9.21 -2.62
N ALA A 486 -25.72 9.56 -3.41
CA ALA A 486 -26.97 8.83 -3.48
C ALA A 486 -26.74 7.38 -3.93
N LYS A 487 -25.97 7.15 -5.01
CA LYS A 487 -25.67 5.79 -5.49
C LYS A 487 -24.84 5.00 -4.49
N GLY A 488 -23.77 5.58 -3.95
CA GLY A 488 -22.90 4.91 -2.99
C GLY A 488 -23.59 4.54 -1.68
N LEU A 489 -24.60 5.32 -1.27
CA LEU A 489 -25.42 5.07 -0.07
C LEU A 489 -26.70 4.28 -0.36
N GLY A 490 -26.96 3.92 -1.62
CA GLY A 490 -28.17 3.20 -2.03
C GLY A 490 -29.46 4.02 -1.95
N TYR A 491 -29.37 5.34 -2.06
CA TYR A 491 -30.53 6.25 -2.10
C TYR A 491 -31.04 6.37 -3.54
N THR A 492 -32.11 5.65 -3.85
CA THR A 492 -32.80 5.72 -5.15
C THR A 492 -34.31 5.70 -4.93
N SER A 493 -35.06 6.47 -5.72
CA SER A 493 -36.52 6.47 -5.70
C SER A 493 -37.09 6.44 -7.12
N GLU A 494 -38.07 5.56 -7.34
CA GLU A 494 -38.88 5.58 -8.57
C GLU A 494 -39.91 6.71 -8.57
N ASN A 495 -40.32 7.18 -7.38
CA ASN A 495 -41.21 8.33 -7.25
C ASN A 495 -40.39 9.63 -7.40
N THR A 496 -40.39 10.18 -8.62
CA THR A 496 -39.72 11.44 -8.96
C THR A 496 -40.58 12.68 -8.71
N ASN A 497 -41.83 12.54 -8.25
CA ASN A 497 -42.71 13.69 -7.99
C ASN A 497 -42.16 14.60 -6.89
N VAL A 498 -41.34 14.04 -5.98
CA VAL A 498 -40.63 14.79 -4.93
C VAL A 498 -39.74 15.90 -5.51
N LEU A 499 -39.27 15.75 -6.76
CA LEU A 499 -38.41 16.74 -7.42
C LEU A 499 -39.13 18.04 -7.77
N SER A 500 -40.47 18.07 -7.71
CA SER A 500 -41.27 19.29 -7.89
C SER A 500 -41.01 20.35 -6.82
N VAL A 501 -40.32 19.98 -5.73
CA VAL A 501 -39.78 20.93 -4.75
C VAL A 501 -38.74 21.88 -5.36
N TYR A 502 -38.10 21.52 -6.49
CA TYR A 502 -37.10 22.34 -7.17
C TYR A 502 -37.72 23.12 -8.33
N GLN A 503 -37.45 24.43 -8.43
CA GLN A 503 -37.91 25.27 -9.55
C GLN A 503 -37.17 24.94 -10.84
N ASP A 504 -35.91 24.52 -10.72
CA ASP A 504 -35.01 24.13 -11.80
C ASP A 504 -34.97 22.61 -12.03
N PHE A 505 -36.00 21.87 -11.60
CA PHE A 505 -36.05 20.42 -11.78
C PHE A 505 -35.89 19.98 -13.25
N ASN A 506 -36.28 20.82 -14.22
CA ASN A 506 -36.12 20.57 -15.65
C ASN A 506 -34.65 20.56 -16.11
N GLU A 507 -33.72 21.09 -15.30
CA GLU A 507 -32.29 21.04 -15.56
C GLU A 507 -31.63 19.74 -15.06
N ILE A 508 -32.37 18.92 -14.28
CA ILE A 508 -31.88 17.63 -13.82
C ILE A 508 -31.88 16.67 -15.01
N PRO A 509 -30.71 16.13 -15.40
CA PRO A 509 -30.66 15.22 -16.52
C PRO A 509 -31.36 13.89 -16.19
N ASN A 510 -31.99 13.27 -17.19
CA ASN A 510 -32.80 12.06 -17.01
C ASN A 510 -32.07 10.93 -16.27
N TRP A 511 -30.76 10.77 -16.48
CA TRP A 511 -29.94 9.74 -15.84
C TRP A 511 -29.76 9.95 -14.32
N ALA A 512 -30.03 11.17 -13.81
CA ALA A 512 -29.86 11.53 -12.41
C ALA A 512 -31.18 11.51 -11.62
N LEU A 513 -32.35 11.51 -12.29
CA LEU A 513 -33.67 11.72 -11.66
C LEU A 513 -33.92 10.83 -10.45
N GLN A 514 -33.72 9.51 -10.57
CA GLN A 514 -34.00 8.57 -9.49
C GLN A 514 -33.06 8.74 -8.28
N ALA A 515 -31.78 9.06 -8.55
CA ALA A 515 -30.77 9.27 -7.51
C ALA A 515 -31.03 10.59 -6.77
N VAL A 516 -31.37 11.67 -7.50
CA VAL A 516 -31.75 12.94 -6.87
C VAL A 516 -33.04 12.77 -6.08
N ALA A 517 -34.05 12.07 -6.60
CA ALA A 517 -35.30 11.84 -5.89
C ALA A 517 -35.06 11.07 -4.57
N GLY A 518 -34.21 10.04 -4.60
CA GLY A 518 -33.80 9.31 -3.40
C GLY A 518 -33.03 10.20 -2.41
N ALA A 519 -32.11 11.03 -2.90
CA ALA A 519 -31.37 12.00 -2.09
C ALA A 519 -32.31 13.03 -1.43
N THR A 520 -33.28 13.57 -2.15
CA THR A 520 -34.29 14.50 -1.62
C THR A 520 -35.13 13.83 -0.54
N GLN A 521 -35.63 12.61 -0.77
CA GLN A 521 -36.42 11.87 0.22
C GLN A 521 -35.65 11.54 1.50
N LYS A 522 -34.34 11.30 1.37
CA LYS A 522 -33.44 11.10 2.51
C LYS A 522 -32.97 12.42 3.13
N GLN A 523 -33.50 13.57 2.72
CA GLN A 523 -33.09 14.89 3.21
C GLN A 523 -31.56 15.09 3.12
N LEU A 524 -30.93 14.54 2.08
CA LEU A 524 -29.49 14.69 1.83
C LEU A 524 -29.14 16.10 1.32
N ILE A 525 -30.08 16.74 0.63
CA ILE A 525 -29.83 17.94 -0.16
C ILE A 525 -30.02 19.19 0.70
N VAL A 526 -28.99 20.03 0.72
CA VAL A 526 -28.99 21.37 1.32
C VAL A 526 -28.74 22.40 0.21
N ASN A 527 -29.67 23.33 0.05
CA ASN A 527 -29.63 24.34 -1.02
C ASN A 527 -29.56 25.75 -0.42
N TYR A 528 -28.49 26.45 -0.75
CA TYR A 528 -28.28 27.84 -0.38
C TYR A 528 -28.15 28.71 -1.63
N PRO A 529 -28.72 29.94 -1.63
CA PRO A 529 -29.56 30.53 -0.58
C PRO A 529 -31.03 30.10 -0.66
N GLN A 530 -31.46 29.54 -1.79
CA GLN A 530 -32.85 29.17 -2.05
C GLN A 530 -33.03 27.66 -1.92
N GLN A 531 -33.81 27.23 -0.93
CA GLN A 531 -34.06 25.81 -0.64
C GLN A 531 -34.61 25.05 -1.88
N ASN A 532 -35.41 25.71 -2.71
CA ASN A 532 -36.06 25.16 -3.90
C ASN A 532 -35.27 25.36 -5.20
N GLN A 533 -33.96 25.62 -5.14
CA GLN A 533 -33.10 25.76 -6.31
C GLN A 533 -31.92 24.78 -6.21
N LEU A 534 -31.87 23.76 -7.07
CA LEU A 534 -30.87 22.70 -6.99
C LEU A 534 -29.53 23.09 -7.64
N ASN A 535 -29.56 23.90 -8.69
CA ASN A 535 -28.43 24.29 -9.52
C ASN A 535 -27.59 23.09 -10.03
N PRO A 536 -28.21 22.10 -10.71
CA PRO A 536 -27.58 20.80 -10.97
C PRO A 536 -26.32 20.90 -11.85
N ASN A 537 -26.29 21.86 -12.78
CA ASN A 537 -25.20 22.01 -13.75
C ASN A 537 -24.04 22.89 -13.24
N GLN A 538 -24.18 23.53 -12.08
CA GLN A 538 -23.10 24.33 -11.51
C GLN A 538 -21.98 23.44 -10.95
N VAL A 539 -20.76 23.97 -10.93
CA VAL A 539 -19.63 23.32 -10.24
C VAL A 539 -19.92 23.28 -8.74
N ALA A 540 -19.69 22.12 -8.11
CA ALA A 540 -19.85 21.93 -6.69
C ALA A 540 -18.72 22.62 -5.92
N THR A 541 -19.09 23.41 -4.92
CA THR A 541 -18.13 23.98 -3.99
C THR A 541 -17.80 22.99 -2.87
N ARG A 542 -16.74 23.30 -2.11
CA ARG A 542 -16.39 22.56 -0.89
C ARG A 542 -17.51 22.63 0.15
N ALA A 543 -18.21 23.76 0.26
CA ALA A 543 -19.36 23.93 1.15
C ALA A 543 -20.53 23.02 0.79
N ASP A 544 -20.80 22.83 -0.51
CA ASP A 544 -21.88 21.97 -0.97
C ASP A 544 -21.67 20.52 -0.56
N ILE A 545 -20.47 20.00 -0.84
CA ILE A 545 -20.11 18.63 -0.45
C ILE A 545 -20.07 18.47 1.06
N ALA A 546 -19.60 19.48 1.80
CA ALA A 546 -19.63 19.44 3.25
C ALA A 546 -21.06 19.27 3.78
N ALA A 547 -22.01 20.06 3.28
CA ALA A 547 -23.39 19.97 3.70
C ALA A 547 -24.02 18.61 3.35
N PHE A 548 -23.82 18.11 2.12
CA PHE A 548 -24.37 16.82 1.70
C PHE A 548 -23.78 15.65 2.50
N VAL A 549 -22.47 15.62 2.69
CA VAL A 549 -21.80 14.55 3.45
C VAL A 549 -22.24 14.57 4.90
N TYR A 550 -22.40 15.74 5.50
CA TYR A 550 -22.90 15.84 6.86
C TYR A 550 -24.32 15.26 6.98
N GLN A 551 -25.23 15.61 6.07
CA GLN A 551 -26.58 15.03 6.07
C GLN A 551 -26.57 13.51 5.87
N ALA A 552 -25.67 12.98 5.03
CA ALA A 552 -25.47 11.54 4.92
C ALA A 552 -25.02 10.88 6.24
N LEU A 553 -24.16 11.54 7.03
CA LEU A 553 -23.76 11.05 8.34
C LEU A 553 -24.90 11.09 9.36
N VAL A 554 -25.75 12.13 9.31
CA VAL A 554 -26.98 12.20 10.12
C VAL A 554 -27.90 11.02 9.80
N ASN A 555 -28.14 10.76 8.51
CA ASN A 555 -28.96 9.63 8.05
C ASN A 555 -28.39 8.27 8.45
N ALA A 556 -27.07 8.16 8.59
CA ALA A 556 -26.37 6.96 9.04
C ALA A 556 -26.31 6.83 10.57
N GLY A 557 -26.87 7.78 11.34
CA GLY A 557 -26.79 7.81 12.81
C GLY A 557 -25.38 8.13 13.34
N LYS A 558 -24.51 8.71 12.50
CA LYS A 558 -23.11 9.04 12.82
C LYS A 558 -22.88 10.51 13.17
N ALA A 559 -23.90 11.37 13.02
CA ALA A 559 -23.86 12.77 13.39
C ALA A 559 -25.21 13.23 13.95
N GLN A 560 -25.20 14.29 14.76
CA GLN A 560 -26.42 14.94 15.23
C GLN A 560 -27.01 15.81 14.12
N ALA A 561 -28.33 15.91 14.04
CA ALA A 561 -28.97 16.80 13.08
C ALA A 561 -28.64 18.26 13.39
N ILE A 562 -28.24 19.02 12.36
CA ILE A 562 -28.10 20.47 12.42
C ILE A 562 -29.40 21.07 11.90
N ASP A 563 -30.02 21.95 12.70
CA ASP A 563 -31.17 22.73 12.25
C ASP A 563 -30.69 23.76 11.21
N SER A 564 -31.28 23.71 10.02
CA SER A 564 -30.85 24.52 8.88
C SER A 564 -32.03 24.90 8.00
N PRO A 565 -32.25 26.20 7.74
CA PRO A 565 -33.32 26.66 6.86
C PRO A 565 -33.08 26.27 5.39
N TYR A 566 -31.86 25.83 5.06
CA TYR A 566 -31.45 25.41 3.72
C TYR A 566 -31.63 23.91 3.47
N LEU A 567 -31.97 23.13 4.51
CA LEU A 567 -32.19 21.68 4.37
C LEU A 567 -33.49 21.45 3.60
N VAL A 568 -33.45 20.74 2.48
CA VAL A 568 -34.66 20.46 1.68
C VAL A 568 -35.54 19.46 2.43
N SER A 569 -36.71 19.92 2.87
CA SER A 569 -37.73 19.08 3.49
C SER A 569 -38.56 18.35 2.42
N ASN A 570 -39.01 17.14 2.75
CA ASN A 570 -39.99 16.46 1.92
C ASN A 570 -41.32 17.25 1.94
N PRO A 571 -41.93 17.55 0.79
CA PRO A 571 -43.23 18.20 0.73
C PRO A 571 -44.36 17.37 1.35
#